data_AF-Q9JM77-F1
#
_entry.id   AF-Q9JM77-F1
#
_cell.length_a   1.000
_cell.length_b   1.000
_cell.length_c   1.000
_cell.angle_alpha   90.00
_cell.angle_beta   90.00
_cell.angle_gamma   90.00
#
_symmetry.space_group_name_H-M   'P 1'
#
loop_
_entity.id
_entity.type
_entity.pdbx_description
1 polymer ?
#
loop_
_entity_poly.entity_id
_entity_poly.type
_entity_poly.pdbx_seq_one_letter_code
_entity_poly.pdbx_strand_id
1 'polypeptide(L)' 'KEVCFDKLGCFSDDAPWSGTIDRPLKALPWSPAQINTRFLLYTNENQDNYQKITSDASSIRNS' A
#
# COMPACT_ATOMS: atom_id res chain seq x y z
N LYS A 1 -11.75 -4.28 15.97
CA LYS A 1 -10.96 -5.47 15.52
C LYS A 1 -9.76 -4.95 14.75
N GLU A 2 -8.60 -5.60 14.84
CA GLU A 2 -7.37 -5.10 14.22
C GLU A 2 -6.66 -6.18 13.40
N VAL A 3 -5.93 -5.76 12.36
CA VAL A 3 -4.98 -6.59 11.61
C VAL A 3 -3.65 -5.85 11.50
N CYS A 4 -2.53 -6.57 11.55
CA CYS A 4 -1.20 -5.99 11.40
C CYS A 4 -0.48 -6.58 10.20
N PHE A 5 0.26 -5.74 9.48
CA PHE A 5 1.07 -6.12 8.34
C PHE A 5 2.52 -5.67 8.54
N ASP A 6 3.46 -6.52 8.14
CA ASP A 6 4.88 -6.22 8.23
C ASP A 6 5.21 -4.90 7.51
N LYS A 7 6.09 -4.09 8.11
CA LYS A 7 6.51 -2.74 7.69
C LYS A 7 5.41 -1.65 7.62
N LEU A 8 4.13 -2.01 7.73
CA LEU A 8 2.99 -1.07 7.62
C LEU A 8 2.26 -0.82 8.94
N GLY A 9 2.48 -1.66 9.94
CA GLY A 9 1.83 -1.55 11.24
C GLY A 9 0.41 -2.13 11.24
N CYS A 10 -0.43 -1.62 12.13
CA CYS A 10 -1.75 -2.19 12.42
C CYS A 10 -2.89 -1.25 12.01
N PHE A 11 -4.01 -1.86 11.62
CA PHE A 11 -5.20 -1.19 11.13
C PHE A 11 -6.43 -1.71 11.86
N SER A 12 -7.14 -0.82 12.54
CA SER A 12 -8.40 -1.13 13.23
C SER A 12 -9.62 -0.75 12.39
N ASP A 13 -10.72 -1.47 12.58
CA ASP A 13 -12.07 -1.11 12.10
C ASP A 13 -12.88 -0.27 13.12
N ASP A 14 -12.21 0.26 14.14
CA ASP A 14 -12.82 1.20 15.08
C ASP A 14 -13.01 2.60 14.45
N ALA A 15 -13.88 3.42 15.04
CA ALA A 15 -14.06 4.79 14.59
C ALA A 15 -12.73 5.58 14.69
N PRO A 16 -12.40 6.43 13.71
CA PRO A 16 -13.25 6.90 12.61
C PRO A 16 -13.17 6.06 11.33
N TRP A 17 -12.46 4.93 11.32
CA TRP A 17 -12.20 4.14 10.12
C TRP A 17 -13.43 3.37 9.64
N SER A 18 -14.31 2.97 10.56
CA SER A 18 -15.60 2.33 10.28
C SER A 18 -16.57 2.50 11.45
N GLY A 19 -17.82 2.05 11.28
CA GLY A 19 -18.87 2.14 12.29
C GLY A 19 -19.38 3.55 12.58
N THR A 20 -19.09 4.52 11.71
CA THR A 20 -19.64 5.89 11.78
C THR A 20 -20.86 6.03 10.87
N ILE A 21 -21.59 7.14 10.96
CA ILE A 21 -22.72 7.43 10.06
C ILE A 21 -22.26 7.45 8.59
N ASP A 22 -21.11 8.07 8.33
CA ASP A 22 -20.55 8.18 6.97
C ASP A 22 -19.87 6.88 6.49
N ARG A 23 -19.46 6.00 7.42
CA ARG A 23 -18.74 4.74 7.13
C ARG A 23 -19.34 3.59 7.97
N PRO A 24 -20.60 3.18 7.71
CA PRO A 24 -21.34 2.29 8.61
C PRO A 24 -20.82 0.85 8.60
N LEU A 25 -20.26 0.39 7.48
CA LEU A 25 -19.73 -0.96 7.37
C LEU A 25 -18.39 -1.09 8.10
N LYS A 26 -18.30 -1.99 9.08
CA LYS A 26 -17.04 -2.40 9.72
C LYS A 26 -16.28 -3.35 8.81
N ALA A 27 -15.21 -2.84 8.19
CA ALA A 27 -14.36 -3.60 7.31
C ALA A 27 -12.88 -3.32 7.61
N LEU A 28 -12.07 -4.38 7.52
CA LEU A 28 -10.62 -4.31 7.61
C LEU A 28 -10.01 -4.28 6.20
N PRO A 29 -8.83 -3.67 6.03
CA PRO A 29 -8.14 -3.68 4.75
C PRO A 29 -7.72 -5.11 4.34
N TRP A 30 -7.59 -5.32 3.03
CA TRP A 30 -6.96 -6.54 2.50
C TRP A 30 -5.46 -6.57 2.79
N SER A 31 -4.86 -7.77 2.80
CA SER A 31 -3.42 -7.89 3.02
C SER A 31 -2.60 -7.25 1.89
N PRO A 32 -1.37 -6.78 2.16
CA PRO A 32 -0.50 -6.21 1.14
C PRO A 32 -0.25 -7.14 -0.04
N ALA A 33 -0.20 -8.46 0.22
CA ALA A 33 -0.05 -9.48 -0.82
C ALA A 33 -1.29 -9.60 -1.72
N GLN A 34 -2.50 -9.45 -1.15
CA GLN A 34 -3.74 -9.45 -1.92
C GLN A 34 -3.93 -8.17 -2.74
N ILE A 35 -3.56 -7.01 -2.19
CA ILE A 35 -3.62 -5.73 -2.92
C ILE A 35 -2.53 -5.68 -3.99
N ASN A 36 -1.33 -6.22 -3.70
CA ASN A 36 -0.18 -6.30 -4.59
C ASN A 36 0.20 -4.94 -5.20
N THR A 37 0.35 -3.92 -4.36
CA THR A 37 0.79 -2.58 -4.77
C THR A 37 2.16 -2.64 -5.46
N ARG A 38 2.27 -1.99 -6.63
CA ARG A 38 3.52 -1.90 -7.40
C ARG A 38 3.90 -0.45 -7.63
N PHE A 39 5.19 -0.15 -7.53
CA PHE A 39 5.75 1.16 -7.86
C PHE A 39 6.44 1.06 -9.22
N LEU A 40 5.88 1.75 -10.21
CA LEU A 40 6.34 1.74 -11.59
C LEU A 40 6.92 3.14 -11.88
N LEU A 41 8.24 3.24 -11.89
CA LEU A 41 8.95 4.51 -12.08
C LEU A 41 9.09 4.82 -13.57
N TYR A 42 8.73 6.07 -13.90
CA TYR A 42 8.99 6.70 -15.19
C TYR A 42 9.81 7.98 -14.96
N THR A 43 10.74 8.22 -15.86
CA THR A 43 11.71 9.31 -15.87
C THR A 43 11.80 9.87 -17.29
N ASN A 44 12.59 10.92 -17.47
CA ASN A 44 12.84 11.48 -18.79
C ASN A 44 13.60 10.49 -19.69
N GLU A 45 14.36 9.56 -19.11
CA GLU A 45 15.22 8.59 -19.77
C GLU A 45 14.50 7.28 -20.14
N ASN A 46 13.36 6.96 -19.52
CA ASN A 46 12.61 5.70 -19.74
C ASN A 46 11.10 5.93 -19.93
N GLN A 47 10.74 6.88 -20.77
CA GLN A 47 9.36 7.37 -20.96
C GLN A 47 8.34 6.28 -21.33
N ASP A 48 8.75 5.28 -22.12
CA ASP A 48 7.84 4.25 -22.64
C ASP A 48 7.85 2.96 -21.80
N ASN A 49 8.88 2.73 -20.99
CA ASN A 49 9.07 1.49 -20.25
C ASN A 49 9.37 1.77 -18.79
N TYR A 50 8.46 1.33 -17.92
CA TYR A 50 8.64 1.50 -16.48
C TYR A 50 9.82 0.67 -15.96
N GLN A 51 10.44 1.19 -14.91
CA GLN A 51 11.25 0.39 -13.99
C GLN A 51 10.43 0.06 -12.76
N LYS A 52 10.35 -1.23 -12.41
CA LYS A 52 9.67 -1.65 -11.18
C LYS A 52 10.60 -1.46 -9.99
N ILE A 53 10.22 -0.59 -9.07
CA ILE A 53 10.94 -0.35 -7.82
C ILE A 53 10.15 -0.88 -6.62
N THR A 54 10.81 -0.96 -5.46
CA THR A 54 10.24 -1.41 -4.19
C THR A 54 10.69 -0.49 -3.05
N SER A 55 10.27 -0.77 -1.82
CA SER A 55 10.78 -0.07 -0.64
C SER A 55 12.22 -0.47 -0.26
N ASP A 56 12.85 -1.40 -0.99
CA ASP A 56 14.27 -1.65 -0.88
C ASP A 56 15.06 -0.56 -1.62
N ALA A 57 15.93 0.15 -0.89
CA ALA A 57 16.80 1.19 -1.43
C ALA A 57 17.69 0.70 -2.57
N SER A 58 18.05 -0.60 -2.61
CA SER A 58 18.81 -1.17 -3.72
C SER A 58 18.06 -1.08 -5.05
N SER A 59 16.73 -1.25 -5.03
CA SER A 59 15.88 -1.14 -6.22
C SER A 59 15.77 0.30 -6.74
N ILE A 60 16.01 1.30 -5.88
CA ILE A 60 15.99 2.71 -6.25
C ILE A 60 17.34 3.15 -6.81
N ARG A 61 18.45 2.75 -6.17
CA ARG A 61 19.82 3.13 -6.59
C ARG A 61 20.21 2.60 -7.96
N ASN A 62 19.56 1.52 -8.41
CA ASN A 62 19.79 0.88 -9.70
C ASN A 62 18.71 1.23 -10.74
N SER A 63 17.89 2.25 -10.47
CA SER A 63 16.91 2.79 -11.43
C SER A 63 17.58 3.76 -12.38
#